data_AF-A0AAE5VPB8-F1
#
_entry.id   AF-A0AAE5VPB8-F1
#
_cell.length_a   1.000
_cell.length_b   1.000
_cell.length_c   1.000
_cell.angle_alpha   90.00
_cell.angle_beta   90.00
_cell.angle_gamma   90.00
#
_symmetry.space_group_name_H-M   'P 1'
#
loop_
_entity.id
_entity.type
_entity.pdbx_description
1 polymer ?
#
loop_
_entity_poly.entity_id
_entity_poly.type
_entity_poly.pdbx_seq_one_letter_code
_entity_poly.pdbx_strand_id
1 'polypeptide(L)'
;MAASNQEVDVKALAALRPRMPVAAVEKAMGPKWRAPAPHKGGVVDVLQNTVGVVVRIDRNGLIGKIDFDSRFRETIAGIPMGMDLADLRKAVPELQIGEESKARKQTRLGTMHLAEGLLTTRISYDAVSEITISNPEAKYAEPSAPPYRDANTVPGAPFSDPNLKLAVMSALLRFKMLDIGTPEQLATHVLGRPVDLEQDGYELIPQALNYLVRYPLSEEQLAAVDWVQFDGGEEIYPYAWYFWGGEEGAFDIHDTSDIHHCVNLRGISVISMIDRFDLRTLVPLQKLEWISINVPSDNLSALLDMPSLKKVGHFKTKNATNEILDTLEERGVQVN
;
A
#
# COMPACT_ATOMS: atom_id res chain seq x y z
N MET A 1 19.12 -5.67 30.73
CA MET A 1 18.90 -6.66 29.66
C MET A 1 18.44 -5.89 28.44
N ALA A 2 19.31 -5.77 27.44
CA ALA A 2 19.03 -5.00 26.22
C ALA A 2 18.10 -5.82 25.32
N ALA A 3 16.86 -5.38 25.15
CA ALA A 3 16.03 -5.86 24.05
C ALA A 3 16.74 -5.45 22.76
N SER A 4 17.27 -6.43 22.03
CA SER A 4 17.87 -6.23 20.72
C SER A 4 16.77 -5.69 19.80
N ASN A 5 16.83 -4.40 19.51
CA ASN A 5 15.97 -3.71 18.58
C ASN A 5 16.44 -4.04 17.15
N GLN A 6 16.47 -5.34 16.80
CA GLN A 6 16.91 -5.77 15.49
C GLN A 6 15.86 -5.32 14.46
N GLU A 7 16.23 -4.35 13.63
CA GLU A 7 15.47 -3.96 12.44
C GLU A 7 15.34 -5.16 11.48
N VAL A 8 14.49 -5.01 10.45
CA VAL A 8 14.32 -6.03 9.40
C VAL A 8 15.68 -6.38 8.78
N ASP A 9 16.06 -7.66 8.78
CA ASP A 9 17.31 -8.13 8.19
C ASP A 9 17.11 -8.36 6.69
N VAL A 10 17.38 -7.30 5.92
CA VAL A 10 17.25 -7.27 4.46
C VAL A 10 18.14 -8.32 3.77
N LYS A 11 19.32 -8.62 4.33
CA LYS A 11 20.21 -9.66 3.76
C LYS A 11 19.66 -11.05 4.02
N ALA A 12 19.10 -11.30 5.20
CA ALA A 12 18.40 -12.56 5.49
C ALA A 12 17.16 -12.73 4.61
N LEU A 13 16.39 -11.65 4.34
CA LEU A 13 15.26 -11.68 3.41
C LEU A 13 15.70 -12.08 1.99
N ALA A 14 16.79 -11.48 1.48
CA ALA A 14 17.34 -11.81 0.16
C ALA A 14 17.84 -13.26 0.06
N ALA A 15 18.19 -13.88 1.20
CA ALA A 15 18.65 -15.27 1.29
C ALA A 15 17.51 -16.29 1.44
N LEU A 16 16.26 -15.86 1.68
CA LEU A 16 15.12 -16.78 1.78
C LEU A 16 14.92 -17.56 0.48
N ARG A 17 14.60 -18.84 0.59
CA ARG A 17 14.32 -19.75 -0.53
C ARG A 17 13.13 -20.65 -0.23
N PRO A 18 12.42 -21.14 -1.26
CA PRO A 18 11.42 -22.18 -1.06
C PRO A 18 11.99 -23.39 -0.31
N ARG A 19 11.12 -24.12 0.40
CA ARG A 19 11.43 -25.24 1.30
C ARG A 19 12.15 -24.88 2.59
N MET A 20 12.59 -23.63 2.79
CA MET A 20 13.02 -23.18 4.12
C MET A 20 11.83 -23.13 5.09
N PRO A 21 12.04 -23.37 6.39
CA PRO A 21 10.96 -23.30 7.38
C PRO A 21 10.51 -21.87 7.62
N VAL A 22 9.25 -21.69 8.03
CA VAL A 22 8.69 -20.37 8.41
C VAL A 22 9.56 -19.61 9.41
N ALA A 23 10.23 -20.30 10.34
CA ALA A 23 11.15 -19.70 11.31
C ALA A 23 12.29 -18.88 10.68
N ALA A 24 12.68 -19.18 9.43
CA ALA A 24 13.64 -18.34 8.69
C ALA A 24 13.05 -16.97 8.34
N VAL A 25 11.77 -16.94 7.98
CA VAL A 25 11.01 -15.71 7.70
C VAL A 25 10.84 -14.90 8.98
N GLU A 26 10.45 -15.56 10.09
CA GLU A 26 10.32 -14.92 11.41
C GLU A 26 11.62 -14.22 11.81
N LYS A 27 12.75 -14.92 11.68
CA LYS A 27 14.07 -14.39 11.98
C LYS A 27 14.44 -13.19 11.09
N ALA A 28 14.18 -13.27 9.79
CA ALA A 28 14.52 -12.21 8.85
C ALA A 28 13.66 -10.95 9.07
N MET A 29 12.40 -11.11 9.45
CA MET A 29 11.47 -10.00 9.69
C MET A 29 11.60 -9.39 11.09
N GLY A 30 12.11 -10.17 12.05
CA GLY A 30 12.30 -9.75 13.43
C GLY A 30 11.00 -9.19 14.05
N PRO A 31 11.01 -7.98 14.62
CA PRO A 31 9.84 -7.40 15.30
C PRO A 31 8.68 -7.06 14.35
N LYS A 32 8.89 -7.08 13.04
CA LYS A 32 7.83 -6.89 12.04
C LYS A 32 7.09 -8.18 11.69
N TRP A 33 7.57 -9.34 12.14
CA TRP A 33 6.91 -10.61 11.91
C TRP A 33 5.47 -10.59 12.43
N ARG A 34 4.54 -11.05 11.60
CA ARG A 34 3.16 -11.36 11.95
C ARG A 34 2.80 -12.67 11.25
N ALA A 35 2.32 -13.64 12.02
CA ALA A 35 1.85 -14.89 11.44
C ALA A 35 0.70 -14.62 10.45
N PRO A 36 0.65 -15.32 9.31
CA PRO A 36 -0.40 -15.11 8.32
C PRO A 36 -1.75 -15.52 8.92
N ALA A 37 -2.75 -14.65 8.79
CA ALA A 37 -4.11 -14.97 9.20
C ALA A 37 -4.68 -16.09 8.30
N PRO A 38 -5.61 -16.94 8.81
CA PRO A 38 -6.18 -18.05 8.02
C PRO A 38 -6.77 -17.61 6.67
N HIS A 39 -7.41 -16.45 6.61
CA HIS A 39 -8.00 -15.89 5.41
C HIS A 39 -6.99 -15.39 4.37
N LYS A 40 -5.69 -15.43 4.67
CA LYS A 40 -4.60 -15.11 3.74
C LYS A 40 -3.98 -16.33 3.07
N GLY A 41 -4.39 -17.57 3.43
CA GLY A 41 -3.89 -18.78 2.77
C GLY A 41 -2.35 -18.91 2.77
N GLY A 42 -1.73 -18.51 3.89
CA GLY A 42 -0.28 -18.54 4.09
C GLY A 42 0.50 -17.31 3.60
N VAL A 43 -0.16 -16.29 3.06
CA VAL A 43 0.50 -15.05 2.59
C VAL A 43 0.92 -14.15 3.76
N VAL A 44 2.19 -13.74 3.75
CA VAL A 44 2.82 -12.78 4.65
C VAL A 44 3.26 -11.57 3.83
N ASP A 45 2.54 -10.45 3.98
CA ASP A 45 2.64 -9.26 3.12
C ASP A 45 2.92 -7.96 3.90
N VAL A 46 3.23 -8.04 5.20
CA VAL A 46 3.45 -6.87 6.08
C VAL A 46 4.63 -5.98 5.64
N LEU A 47 5.55 -6.51 4.84
CA LEU A 47 6.69 -5.77 4.30
C LEU A 47 6.54 -5.38 2.81
N GLN A 48 5.40 -5.70 2.17
CA GLN A 48 5.19 -5.47 0.75
C GLN A 48 5.40 -4.01 0.37
N ASN A 49 4.74 -3.08 1.06
CA ASN A 49 4.73 -1.67 0.68
C ASN A 49 5.92 -0.87 1.27
N THR A 50 6.71 -1.46 2.16
CA THR A 50 7.86 -0.81 2.82
C THR A 50 9.19 -1.30 2.28
N VAL A 51 9.36 -2.63 2.17
CA VAL A 51 10.62 -3.28 1.76
C VAL A 51 10.47 -3.95 0.40
N GLY A 52 9.25 -4.29 -0.03
CA GLY A 52 9.02 -4.92 -1.34
C GLY A 52 9.05 -6.45 -1.31
N VAL A 53 8.70 -7.08 -0.19
CA VAL A 53 8.76 -8.55 -0.03
C VAL A 53 7.41 -9.13 0.39
N VAL A 54 6.99 -10.19 -0.30
CA VAL A 54 5.86 -11.04 0.08
C VAL A 54 6.32 -12.49 0.12
N VAL A 55 5.97 -13.20 1.20
CA VAL A 55 6.28 -14.63 1.34
C VAL A 55 4.96 -15.40 1.43
N ARG A 56 4.87 -16.55 0.77
CA ARG A 56 3.74 -17.47 0.93
C ARG A 56 4.21 -18.79 1.54
N ILE A 57 3.67 -19.09 2.71
CA ILE A 57 3.92 -20.32 3.46
C ILE A 57 2.95 -21.40 2.97
N ASP A 58 3.48 -22.58 2.71
CA ASP A 58 2.71 -23.75 2.32
C ASP A 58 2.06 -24.43 3.54
N ARG A 59 1.21 -25.43 3.29
CA ARG A 59 0.48 -26.18 4.33
C ARG A 59 1.37 -26.98 5.28
N ASN A 60 2.66 -27.14 4.96
CA ASN A 60 3.63 -27.85 5.79
C ASN A 60 4.48 -26.87 6.63
N GLY A 61 4.19 -25.57 6.59
CA GLY A 61 4.97 -24.55 7.30
C GLY A 61 6.30 -24.21 6.63
N LEU A 62 6.45 -24.53 5.34
CA LEU A 62 7.63 -24.21 4.54
C LEU A 62 7.33 -23.04 3.60
N ILE A 63 8.36 -22.31 3.20
CA ILE A 63 8.22 -21.30 2.15
C ILE A 63 7.87 -21.99 0.84
N GLY A 64 6.72 -21.65 0.27
CA GLY A 64 6.31 -22.11 -1.06
C GLY A 64 6.66 -21.11 -2.16
N LYS A 65 6.59 -19.81 -1.85
CA LYS A 65 6.86 -18.72 -2.79
C LYS A 65 7.39 -17.49 -2.08
N ILE A 66 8.28 -16.75 -2.75
CA ILE A 66 8.73 -15.43 -2.33
C ILE A 66 8.67 -14.52 -3.54
N ASP A 67 8.09 -13.34 -3.37
CA ASP A 67 8.02 -12.28 -4.36
C ASP A 67 8.79 -11.06 -3.84
N PHE A 68 9.66 -10.52 -4.70
CA PHE A 68 10.44 -9.31 -4.48
C PHE A 68 10.06 -8.29 -5.56
N ASP A 69 9.64 -7.09 -5.17
CA ASP A 69 9.35 -6.01 -6.11
C ASP A 69 10.49 -4.99 -6.18
N SER A 70 10.34 -4.00 -7.07
CA SER A 70 11.35 -2.96 -7.30
C SER A 70 11.77 -2.16 -6.05
N ARG A 71 11.02 -2.17 -4.94
CA ARG A 71 11.42 -1.54 -3.68
C ARG A 71 12.56 -2.32 -3.00
N PHE A 72 12.68 -3.62 -3.27
CA PHE A 72 13.71 -4.47 -2.70
C PHE A 72 15.03 -4.32 -3.45
N ARG A 73 15.83 -3.31 -3.09
CA ARG A 73 17.09 -2.91 -3.77
C ARG A 73 18.29 -3.83 -3.48
N GLU A 74 18.06 -5.13 -3.49
CA GLU A 74 19.07 -6.15 -3.18
C GLU A 74 19.33 -7.08 -4.37
N THR A 75 20.34 -7.95 -4.21
CA THR A 75 20.61 -9.05 -5.14
C THR A 75 19.94 -10.32 -4.67
N ILE A 76 19.12 -10.93 -5.53
CA ILE A 76 18.33 -12.14 -5.25
C ILE A 76 18.79 -13.23 -6.19
N ALA A 77 19.32 -14.33 -5.64
CA ALA A 77 19.84 -15.47 -6.40
C ALA A 77 20.81 -15.07 -7.54
N GLY A 78 21.67 -14.09 -7.29
CA GLY A 78 22.64 -13.59 -8.27
C GLY A 78 22.12 -12.50 -9.21
N ILE A 79 20.84 -12.13 -9.13
CA ILE A 79 20.21 -11.09 -9.96
C ILE A 79 19.96 -9.83 -9.10
N PRO A 80 20.65 -8.71 -9.35
CA PRO A 80 20.35 -7.42 -8.74
C PRO A 80 19.01 -6.86 -9.21
N MET A 81 18.18 -6.42 -8.27
CA MET A 81 16.98 -5.64 -8.59
C MET A 81 17.36 -4.35 -9.32
N GLY A 82 16.68 -4.04 -10.43
CA GLY A 82 16.99 -2.89 -11.30
C GLY A 82 18.11 -3.12 -12.31
N MET A 83 18.71 -4.31 -12.39
CA MET A 83 19.72 -4.62 -13.42
C MET A 83 19.14 -4.42 -14.83
N ASP A 84 19.92 -3.79 -15.70
CA ASP A 84 19.56 -3.58 -17.11
C ASP A 84 19.54 -4.90 -17.89
N LEU A 85 18.62 -5.03 -18.85
CA LEU A 85 18.40 -6.21 -19.68
C LEU A 85 19.66 -6.65 -20.44
N ALA A 86 20.46 -5.72 -20.95
CA ALA A 86 21.67 -6.05 -21.69
C ALA A 86 22.74 -6.66 -20.79
N ASP A 87 22.86 -6.16 -19.56
CA ASP A 87 23.81 -6.67 -18.59
C ASP A 87 23.32 -7.95 -17.93
N LEU A 88 22.01 -8.08 -17.70
CA LEU A 88 21.37 -9.31 -17.23
C LEU A 88 21.69 -10.50 -18.15
N ARG A 89 21.57 -10.31 -19.46
CA ARG A 89 21.91 -11.34 -20.47
C ARG A 89 23.37 -11.78 -20.42
N LYS A 90 24.28 -10.89 -20.03
CA LYS A 90 25.72 -11.20 -19.91
C LYS A 90 26.04 -11.86 -18.58
N ALA A 91 25.45 -11.36 -17.49
CA ALA A 91 25.74 -11.79 -16.13
C ALA A 91 25.10 -13.13 -15.77
N VAL A 92 23.91 -13.42 -16.33
CA VAL A 92 23.13 -14.64 -16.03
C VAL A 92 22.71 -15.30 -17.35
N PRO A 93 23.65 -15.88 -18.12
CA PRO A 93 23.37 -16.46 -19.44
C PRO A 93 22.40 -17.65 -19.41
N GLU A 94 22.23 -18.30 -18.27
CA GLU A 94 21.26 -19.37 -18.03
C GLU A 94 19.80 -18.88 -17.89
N LEU A 95 19.60 -17.58 -17.68
CA LEU A 95 18.26 -16.98 -17.59
C LEU A 95 17.63 -16.90 -18.98
N GLN A 96 16.57 -17.69 -19.18
CA GLN A 96 15.81 -17.67 -20.44
C GLN A 96 14.88 -16.47 -20.44
N ILE A 97 15.21 -15.46 -21.24
CA ILE A 97 14.39 -14.25 -21.38
C ILE A 97 13.50 -14.38 -22.62
N GLY A 98 12.19 -14.37 -22.40
CA GLY A 98 11.19 -14.44 -23.45
C GLY A 98 11.04 -13.16 -24.27
N GLU A 99 10.15 -13.22 -25.25
CA GLU A 99 9.75 -12.06 -26.04
C GLU A 99 9.03 -11.00 -25.19
N GLU A 100 8.87 -9.82 -25.77
CA GLU A 100 8.09 -8.75 -25.17
C GLU A 100 6.60 -9.14 -25.09
N SER A 101 5.98 -8.83 -23.95
CA SER A 101 4.57 -9.10 -23.72
C SER A 101 3.69 -8.29 -24.66
N LYS A 102 2.78 -8.99 -25.36
CA LYS A 102 1.76 -8.35 -26.22
C LYS A 102 0.74 -7.53 -25.41
N ALA A 103 0.51 -7.90 -24.15
CA ALA A 103 -0.44 -7.24 -23.26
C ALA A 103 0.17 -6.04 -22.51
N ARG A 104 1.49 -6.06 -22.28
CA ARG A 104 2.21 -5.01 -21.54
C ARG A 104 3.46 -4.62 -22.32
N LYS A 105 3.40 -3.49 -23.01
CA LYS A 105 4.54 -2.91 -23.73
C LYS A 105 5.76 -2.79 -22.81
N GLN A 106 6.95 -3.01 -23.38
CA GLN A 106 8.24 -2.92 -22.70
C GLN A 106 8.37 -3.82 -21.46
N THR A 107 7.61 -4.93 -21.43
CA THR A 107 7.70 -5.93 -20.36
C THR A 107 8.13 -7.27 -20.93
N ARG A 108 9.14 -7.91 -20.32
CA ARG A 108 9.63 -9.26 -20.63
C ARG A 108 9.62 -10.12 -19.38
N LEU A 109 9.56 -11.44 -19.57
CA LEU A 109 9.70 -12.41 -18.48
C LEU A 109 10.98 -13.22 -18.69
N GLY A 110 11.79 -13.30 -17.63
CA GLY A 110 12.93 -14.20 -17.53
C GLY A 110 12.59 -15.40 -16.63
N THR A 111 13.10 -16.58 -16.96
CA THR A 111 12.91 -17.80 -16.15
C THR A 111 14.20 -18.60 -16.04
N MET A 112 14.50 -19.13 -14.86
CA MET A 112 15.60 -20.07 -14.64
C MET A 112 15.25 -21.08 -13.55
N HIS A 113 15.82 -22.27 -13.65
CA HIS A 113 15.70 -23.29 -12.60
C HIS A 113 16.82 -23.11 -11.56
N LEU A 114 16.43 -23.12 -10.29
CA LEU A 114 17.32 -23.20 -9.14
C LEU A 114 17.20 -24.61 -8.51
N ALA A 115 18.12 -24.97 -7.64
CA ALA A 115 18.02 -26.24 -6.90
C ALA A 115 16.77 -26.29 -6.00
N GLU A 116 16.38 -25.13 -5.49
CA GLU A 116 15.26 -24.91 -4.58
C GLU A 116 13.91 -24.67 -5.27
N GLY A 117 13.86 -24.43 -6.58
CA GLY A 117 12.62 -24.12 -7.28
C GLY A 117 12.78 -23.42 -8.63
N LEU A 118 11.73 -22.74 -9.06
CA LEU A 118 11.70 -21.92 -10.27
C LEU A 118 11.87 -20.46 -9.88
N LEU A 119 12.86 -19.79 -10.48
CA LEU A 119 12.97 -18.34 -10.45
C LEU A 119 12.32 -17.77 -11.70
N THR A 120 11.46 -16.78 -11.52
CA THR A 120 10.95 -15.91 -12.58
C THR A 120 11.30 -14.47 -12.28
N THR A 121 11.58 -13.68 -13.30
CA THR A 121 11.79 -12.24 -13.16
C THR A 121 11.00 -11.48 -14.19
N ARG A 122 10.45 -10.33 -13.79
CA ARG A 122 9.89 -9.35 -14.69
C ARG A 122 10.92 -8.29 -14.98
N ILE A 123 11.08 -7.99 -16.26
CA ILE A 123 11.89 -6.89 -16.76
C ILE A 123 10.92 -5.88 -17.36
N SER A 124 10.89 -4.66 -16.81
CA SER A 124 10.02 -3.57 -17.26
C SER A 124 10.87 -2.36 -17.59
N TYR A 125 10.63 -1.75 -18.76
CA TYR A 125 11.47 -0.65 -19.25
C TYR A 125 12.96 -1.00 -19.24
N ASP A 126 13.27 -2.22 -19.68
CA ASP A 126 14.61 -2.81 -19.73
C ASP A 126 15.34 -2.95 -18.40
N ALA A 127 14.68 -2.75 -17.25
CA ALA A 127 15.24 -3.01 -15.93
C ALA A 127 14.49 -4.13 -15.19
N VAL A 128 15.20 -4.96 -14.41
CA VAL A 128 14.58 -5.94 -13.52
C VAL A 128 13.69 -5.22 -12.49
N SER A 129 12.39 -5.55 -12.48
CA SER A 129 11.38 -4.89 -11.66
C SER A 129 10.70 -5.82 -10.65
N GLU A 130 10.78 -7.13 -10.87
CA GLU A 130 10.20 -8.15 -9.99
C GLU A 130 11.03 -9.43 -10.07
N ILE A 131 11.24 -10.10 -8.95
CA ILE A 131 11.86 -11.43 -8.88
C ILE A 131 10.99 -12.31 -8.00
N THR A 132 10.61 -13.47 -8.49
CA THR A 132 9.85 -14.48 -7.76
C THR A 132 10.66 -15.76 -7.70
N ILE A 133 10.75 -16.39 -6.53
CA ILE A 133 11.26 -17.76 -6.39
C ILE A 133 10.15 -18.62 -5.82
N SER A 134 9.82 -19.70 -6.50
CA SER A 134 8.69 -20.57 -6.13
C SER A 134 9.05 -22.04 -6.17
N ASN A 135 8.48 -22.82 -5.27
CA ASN A 135 8.44 -24.27 -5.36
C ASN A 135 7.15 -24.68 -6.08
N PRO A 136 7.21 -25.22 -7.32
CA PRO A 136 6.01 -25.63 -8.06
C PRO A 136 5.19 -26.73 -7.37
N GLU A 137 5.79 -27.47 -6.43
CA GLU A 137 5.13 -28.54 -5.67
C GLU A 137 4.45 -28.04 -4.39
N ALA A 138 4.65 -26.77 -4.03
CA ALA A 138 4.07 -26.20 -2.82
C ALA A 138 2.54 -26.20 -2.89
N LYS A 139 1.90 -26.59 -1.78
CA LYS A 139 0.45 -26.62 -1.65
C LYS A 139 0.04 -25.68 -0.53
N TYR A 140 -0.83 -24.74 -0.84
CA TYR A 140 -1.23 -23.70 0.11
C TYR A 140 -2.51 -24.07 0.85
N ALA A 141 -2.70 -23.46 2.02
CA ALA A 141 -3.99 -23.50 2.68
C ALA A 141 -5.01 -22.69 1.85
N GLU A 142 -6.22 -23.20 1.74
CA GLU A 142 -7.33 -22.45 1.17
C GLU A 142 -7.68 -21.28 2.10
N PRO A 143 -7.74 -20.03 1.58
CA PRO A 143 -8.16 -18.88 2.35
C PRO A 143 -9.54 -19.06 2.97
N SER A 144 -9.67 -18.89 4.29
CA SER A 144 -10.98 -18.74 4.93
C SER A 144 -11.58 -17.35 4.68
N ALA A 145 -12.82 -17.13 5.14
CA ALA A 145 -13.34 -15.77 5.24
C ALA A 145 -12.59 -14.99 6.36
N PRO A 146 -12.32 -13.69 6.18
CA PRO A 146 -11.88 -12.81 7.26
C PRO A 146 -12.90 -12.76 8.40
N PRO A 147 -12.46 -12.49 9.64
CA PRO A 147 -13.36 -12.21 10.76
C PRO A 147 -13.95 -10.81 10.60
N TYR A 148 -14.98 -10.69 9.75
CA TYR A 148 -15.71 -9.45 9.55
C TYR A 148 -16.35 -8.99 10.85
N ARG A 149 -16.16 -7.72 11.20
CA ARG A 149 -16.73 -7.12 12.40
C ARG A 149 -18.19 -6.76 12.10
N ASP A 150 -19.06 -6.94 13.08
CA ASP A 150 -20.43 -6.47 12.97
C ASP A 150 -20.43 -4.94 12.82
N ALA A 151 -20.86 -4.47 11.65
CA ALA A 151 -20.99 -3.06 11.33
C ALA A 151 -22.20 -2.38 12.00
N ASN A 152 -22.86 -3.08 12.93
CA ASN A 152 -24.05 -2.64 13.64
C ASN A 152 -23.78 -2.64 15.15
N THR A 153 -23.41 -1.49 15.73
CA THR A 153 -23.86 -1.05 17.07
C THR A 153 -23.25 0.28 17.51
N VAL A 154 -22.03 0.65 17.10
CA VAL A 154 -21.47 2.02 17.26
C VAL A 154 -20.40 2.27 16.18
N PRO A 155 -20.46 3.36 15.39
CA PRO A 155 -19.37 3.71 14.47
C PRO A 155 -18.07 3.93 15.25
N GLY A 156 -17.04 3.12 15.00
CA GLY A 156 -15.76 3.21 15.71
C GLY A 156 -14.95 4.48 15.41
N ALA A 157 -15.25 5.20 14.33
CA ALA A 157 -14.62 6.49 14.02
C ALA A 157 -15.65 7.52 13.53
N PRO A 158 -15.68 8.73 14.10
CA PRO A 158 -16.69 9.74 13.82
C PRO A 158 -16.29 10.61 12.62
N PHE A 159 -16.21 10.02 11.44
CA PHE A 159 -16.07 10.79 10.20
C PHE A 159 -17.46 11.20 9.70
N SER A 160 -17.69 12.50 9.60
CA SER A 160 -18.90 13.10 9.03
C SER A 160 -18.95 12.88 7.52
N ASP A 161 -17.78 12.87 6.88
CA ASP A 161 -17.61 12.53 5.46
C ASP A 161 -17.22 11.04 5.29
N PRO A 162 -18.04 10.22 4.62
CA PRO A 162 -17.76 8.81 4.43
C PRO A 162 -16.54 8.56 3.53
N ASN A 163 -16.26 9.43 2.57
CA ASN A 163 -15.17 9.26 1.61
C ASN A 163 -13.82 9.69 2.21
N LEU A 164 -13.80 10.66 3.13
CA LEU A 164 -12.63 10.91 3.98
C LEU A 164 -12.25 9.66 4.79
N LYS A 165 -13.26 8.99 5.37
CA LYS A 165 -13.03 7.73 6.07
C LYS A 165 -12.43 6.67 5.15
N LEU A 166 -12.92 6.54 3.91
CA LEU A 166 -12.35 5.59 2.95
C LEU A 166 -10.88 5.90 2.65
N ALA A 167 -10.50 7.17 2.47
CA ALA A 167 -9.10 7.56 2.28
C ALA A 167 -8.22 7.16 3.49
N VAL A 168 -8.73 7.31 4.71
CA VAL A 168 -8.06 6.84 5.93
C VAL A 168 -7.96 5.31 5.97
N MET A 169 -9.02 4.59 5.60
CA MET A 169 -9.00 3.14 5.50
C MET A 169 -8.00 2.65 4.45
N SER A 170 -7.89 3.32 3.30
CA SER A 170 -6.88 3.05 2.29
C SER A 170 -5.46 3.15 2.87
N ALA A 171 -5.19 4.19 3.66
CA ALA A 171 -3.91 4.32 4.34
C ALA A 171 -3.61 3.13 5.27
N LEU A 172 -4.60 2.71 6.05
CA LEU A 172 -4.45 1.56 6.94
C LEU A 172 -4.25 0.24 6.18
N LEU A 173 -4.93 0.04 5.05
CA LEU A 173 -4.73 -1.12 4.17
C LEU A 173 -3.31 -1.12 3.61
N ARG A 174 -2.85 0.01 3.06
CA ARG A 174 -1.50 0.17 2.51
C ARG A 174 -0.43 -0.22 3.51
N PHE A 175 -0.57 0.20 4.77
CA PHE A 175 0.40 -0.10 5.83
C PHE A 175 0.10 -1.38 6.60
N LYS A 176 -0.88 -2.18 6.14
CA LYS A 176 -1.27 -3.48 6.74
C LYS A 176 -1.66 -3.35 8.22
N MET A 177 -2.26 -2.21 8.58
CA MET A 177 -2.84 -1.87 9.89
C MET A 177 -4.37 -2.06 9.92
N LEU A 178 -4.96 -2.35 8.76
CA LEU A 178 -6.32 -2.85 8.59
C LEU A 178 -6.26 -4.12 7.75
N ASP A 179 -7.07 -5.12 8.12
CA ASP A 179 -7.21 -6.37 7.38
C ASP A 179 -8.69 -6.72 7.28
N ILE A 180 -9.24 -6.65 6.06
CA ILE A 180 -10.63 -6.96 5.71
C ILE A 180 -10.69 -8.00 4.58
N GLY A 181 -9.59 -8.74 4.36
CA GLY A 181 -9.45 -9.68 3.25
C GLY A 181 -9.23 -9.00 1.90
N THR A 182 -9.49 -9.72 0.82
CA THR A 182 -9.51 -9.18 -0.55
C THR A 182 -10.85 -8.53 -0.89
N PRO A 183 -10.93 -7.71 -1.94
CA PRO A 183 -12.20 -7.22 -2.48
C PRO A 183 -13.24 -8.33 -2.67
N GLU A 184 -12.85 -9.46 -3.28
CA GLU A 184 -13.73 -10.62 -3.53
C GLU A 184 -14.22 -11.27 -2.25
N GLN A 185 -13.37 -11.38 -1.23
CA GLN A 185 -13.79 -11.91 0.07
C GLN A 185 -14.84 -10.99 0.70
N LEU A 186 -14.63 -9.67 0.68
CA LEU A 186 -15.58 -8.72 1.24
C LEU A 186 -16.90 -8.72 0.46
N ALA A 187 -16.84 -8.62 -0.86
CA ALA A 187 -18.02 -8.67 -1.73
C ALA A 187 -18.82 -9.95 -1.48
N THR A 188 -18.14 -11.10 -1.41
CA THR A 188 -18.79 -12.38 -1.12
C THR A 188 -19.51 -12.39 0.23
N HIS A 189 -18.87 -11.79 1.26
CA HIS A 189 -19.46 -11.68 2.59
C HIS A 189 -20.72 -10.81 2.59
N VAL A 190 -20.65 -9.60 2.03
CA VAL A 190 -21.78 -8.64 2.08
C VAL A 190 -22.92 -8.99 1.12
N LEU A 191 -22.64 -9.70 0.03
CA LEU A 191 -23.65 -10.18 -0.93
C LEU A 191 -24.26 -11.54 -0.54
N GLY A 192 -23.56 -12.32 0.30
CA GLY A 192 -23.97 -13.69 0.64
C GLY A 192 -23.85 -14.69 -0.53
N ARG A 193 -23.15 -14.31 -1.60
CA ARG A 193 -22.86 -15.13 -2.79
C ARG A 193 -21.48 -14.75 -3.37
N PRO A 194 -20.82 -15.63 -4.13
CA PRO A 194 -19.62 -15.26 -4.87
C PRO A 194 -19.88 -14.04 -5.78
N VAL A 195 -18.87 -13.18 -5.89
CA VAL A 195 -18.87 -12.05 -6.84
C VAL A 195 -18.73 -12.58 -8.28
N ASP A 196 -19.51 -12.03 -9.19
CA ASP A 196 -19.38 -12.24 -10.63
C ASP A 196 -18.81 -10.96 -11.24
N LEU A 197 -17.52 -10.94 -11.58
CA LEU A 197 -16.86 -9.72 -12.08
C LEU A 197 -17.42 -9.22 -13.41
N GLU A 198 -18.02 -10.10 -14.23
CA GLU A 198 -18.65 -9.67 -15.49
C GLU A 198 -19.91 -8.85 -15.25
N GLN A 199 -20.60 -9.08 -14.12
CA GLN A 199 -21.85 -8.40 -13.76
C GLN A 199 -21.64 -7.32 -12.69
N ASP A 200 -20.95 -7.68 -11.60
CA ASP A 200 -20.77 -6.86 -10.40
C ASP A 200 -19.56 -5.91 -10.52
N GLY A 201 -18.63 -6.14 -11.44
CA GLY A 201 -17.35 -5.43 -11.48
C GLY A 201 -17.42 -3.99 -12.01
N TYR A 202 -18.41 -3.71 -12.85
CA TYR A 202 -18.55 -2.44 -13.57
C TYR A 202 -19.39 -1.40 -12.85
N GLU A 203 -20.08 -1.77 -11.77
CA GLU A 203 -20.90 -0.86 -10.96
C GLU A 203 -20.45 -0.84 -9.50
N LEU A 204 -20.82 0.23 -8.80
CA LEU A 204 -20.65 0.32 -7.36
C LEU A 204 -21.53 -0.73 -6.67
N ILE A 205 -20.94 -1.51 -5.75
CA ILE A 205 -21.63 -2.48 -4.88
C ILE A 205 -22.05 -1.76 -3.58
N PRO A 206 -23.31 -1.32 -3.43
CA PRO A 206 -23.71 -0.43 -2.33
C PRO A 206 -23.59 -1.09 -0.95
N GLN A 207 -23.77 -2.41 -0.87
CA GLN A 207 -23.62 -3.19 0.35
C GLN A 207 -22.18 -3.16 0.86
N ALA A 208 -21.20 -3.25 -0.05
CA ALA A 208 -19.79 -3.19 0.28
C ALA A 208 -19.41 -1.78 0.76
N LEU A 209 -19.82 -0.73 0.02
CA LEU A 209 -19.62 0.66 0.44
C LEU A 209 -20.22 0.92 1.83
N ASN A 210 -21.48 0.55 2.05
CA ASN A 210 -22.16 0.73 3.34
C ASN A 210 -21.43 -0.01 4.48
N TYR A 211 -20.90 -1.20 4.22
CA TYR A 211 -20.08 -1.92 5.19
C TYR A 211 -18.80 -1.15 5.54
N LEU A 212 -18.05 -0.67 4.54
CA LEU A 212 -16.82 0.11 4.76
C LEU A 212 -17.10 1.41 5.54
N VAL A 213 -18.15 2.14 5.17
CA VAL A 213 -18.58 3.37 5.86
C VAL A 213 -18.95 3.10 7.31
N ARG A 214 -19.50 1.93 7.65
CA ARG A 214 -19.83 1.56 9.03
C ARG A 214 -18.72 0.86 9.79
N TYR A 215 -17.64 0.45 9.11
CA TYR A 215 -16.58 -0.34 9.70
C TYR A 215 -15.98 0.36 10.94
N PRO A 216 -15.89 -0.31 12.11
CA PRO A 216 -15.41 0.33 13.32
C PRO A 216 -13.87 0.37 13.33
N LEU A 217 -13.30 1.54 13.04
CA LEU A 217 -11.88 1.83 13.25
C LEU A 217 -11.63 2.14 14.73
N SER A 218 -10.52 1.68 15.30
CA SER A 218 -10.16 2.03 16.68
C SER A 218 -9.27 3.27 16.75
N GLU A 219 -9.14 3.88 17.93
CA GLU A 219 -8.21 4.99 18.16
C GLU A 219 -6.76 4.61 17.82
N GLU A 220 -6.35 3.38 18.13
CA GLU A 220 -5.01 2.89 17.78
C GLU A 220 -4.80 2.79 16.27
N GLN A 221 -5.85 2.43 15.51
CA GLN A 221 -5.78 2.43 14.05
C GLN A 221 -5.67 3.86 13.52
N LEU A 222 -6.49 4.80 13.99
CA LEU A 222 -6.39 6.20 13.59
C LEU A 222 -5.03 6.81 13.94
N ALA A 223 -4.49 6.48 15.12
CA ALA A 223 -3.16 6.88 15.55
C ALA A 223 -2.03 6.18 14.76
N ALA A 224 -2.29 5.08 14.05
CA ALA A 224 -1.29 4.42 13.22
C ALA A 224 -1.15 5.06 11.82
N VAL A 225 -2.08 5.93 11.43
CA VAL A 225 -2.04 6.63 10.14
C VAL A 225 -0.93 7.67 10.15
N ASP A 226 0.10 7.46 9.33
CA ASP A 226 1.23 8.37 9.17
C ASP A 226 1.13 9.23 7.90
N TRP A 227 0.44 8.75 6.87
CA TRP A 227 0.23 9.43 5.60
C TRP A 227 -1.08 9.01 4.95
N VAL A 228 -1.84 10.01 4.46
CA VAL A 228 -3.06 9.83 3.66
C VAL A 228 -2.89 10.44 2.27
N GLN A 229 -3.44 9.76 1.28
CA GLN A 229 -3.47 10.21 -0.11
C GLN A 229 -4.91 10.27 -0.62
N PHE A 230 -5.27 11.37 -1.27
CA PHE A 230 -6.53 11.52 -2.00
C PHE A 230 -6.23 11.35 -3.49
N ASP A 231 -6.48 10.16 -3.99
CA ASP A 231 -6.28 9.77 -5.38
C ASP A 231 -7.27 8.66 -5.72
N GLY A 232 -7.62 8.48 -7.01
CA GLY A 232 -8.53 7.43 -7.47
C GLY A 232 -7.92 6.04 -7.53
N GLY A 233 -6.59 5.93 -7.51
CA GLY A 233 -5.85 4.65 -7.54
C GLY A 233 -5.59 4.04 -6.15
N GLU A 234 -6.25 4.54 -5.11
CA GLU A 234 -6.08 4.08 -3.73
C GLU A 234 -6.66 2.67 -3.49
N GLU A 235 -6.10 1.95 -2.52
CA GLU A 235 -6.34 0.50 -2.31
C GLU A 235 -7.79 0.17 -1.90
N ILE A 236 -8.53 1.14 -1.36
CA ILE A 236 -9.86 0.94 -0.80
C ILE A 236 -10.98 0.81 -1.85
N TYR A 237 -10.91 1.51 -2.99
CA TYR A 237 -12.07 1.58 -3.89
C TYR A 237 -12.44 0.27 -4.57
N PRO A 238 -11.50 -0.61 -4.97
CA PRO A 238 -11.83 -1.92 -5.53
C PRO A 238 -12.68 -2.79 -4.60
N TYR A 239 -12.69 -2.52 -3.28
CA TYR A 239 -13.57 -3.21 -2.34
C TYR A 239 -15.06 -2.87 -2.51
N ALA A 240 -15.38 -1.74 -3.14
CA ALA A 240 -16.74 -1.33 -3.43
C ALA A 240 -17.04 -1.23 -4.94
N TRP A 241 -16.03 -1.01 -5.80
CA TRP A 241 -16.20 -0.88 -7.25
C TRP A 241 -14.92 -1.31 -7.97
N TYR A 242 -14.91 -2.54 -8.51
CA TYR A 242 -13.71 -3.22 -9.03
C TYR A 242 -13.04 -2.51 -10.21
N PHE A 243 -13.85 -2.08 -11.17
CA PHE A 243 -13.38 -1.47 -12.42
C PHE A 243 -13.66 0.03 -12.46
N TRP A 244 -13.76 0.67 -11.29
CA TRP A 244 -13.95 2.11 -11.21
C TRP A 244 -12.81 2.84 -11.93
N GLY A 245 -13.18 3.71 -12.88
CA GLY A 245 -12.23 4.43 -13.73
C GLY A 245 -11.66 5.70 -13.10
N GLY A 246 -12.18 6.13 -11.94
CA GLY A 246 -11.77 7.39 -11.31
C GLY A 246 -12.53 8.63 -11.80
N GLU A 247 -13.52 8.47 -12.68
CA GLU A 247 -14.20 9.59 -13.36
C GLU A 247 -15.53 9.98 -12.70
N GLU A 248 -16.16 9.06 -11.97
CA GLU A 248 -17.40 9.30 -11.25
C GLU A 248 -17.16 9.87 -9.84
N GLY A 249 -17.92 10.90 -9.46
CA GLY A 249 -17.83 11.53 -8.13
C GLY A 249 -18.37 10.69 -6.96
N ALA A 250 -18.48 9.37 -7.12
CA ALA A 250 -18.98 8.46 -6.09
C ALA A 250 -18.12 8.46 -4.81
N PHE A 251 -16.84 8.78 -4.97
CA PHE A 251 -15.84 8.80 -3.91
C PHE A 251 -15.31 10.21 -3.62
N ASP A 252 -15.97 11.27 -4.10
CA ASP A 252 -15.56 12.64 -3.83
C ASP A 252 -15.69 12.96 -2.33
N ILE A 253 -14.65 13.55 -1.79
CA ILE A 253 -14.57 14.07 -0.43
C ILE A 253 -15.11 15.50 -0.44
N HIS A 254 -15.98 15.83 0.50
CA HIS A 254 -16.62 17.13 0.61
C HIS A 254 -16.27 17.85 1.93
N ASP A 255 -15.90 17.10 2.96
CA ASP A 255 -15.47 17.65 4.24
C ASP A 255 -14.21 16.95 4.77
N THR A 256 -13.15 17.73 5.02
CA THR A 256 -11.88 17.25 5.57
C THR A 256 -11.71 17.55 7.05
N SER A 257 -12.72 18.11 7.73
CA SER A 257 -12.64 18.59 9.12
C SER A 257 -12.23 17.49 10.10
N ASP A 258 -12.64 16.25 9.85
CA ASP A 258 -12.40 15.10 10.73
C ASP A 258 -11.02 14.44 10.53
N ILE A 259 -10.16 15.00 9.66
CA ILE A 259 -8.78 14.50 9.49
C ILE A 259 -7.94 14.59 10.77
N HIS A 260 -8.33 15.46 11.71
CA HIS A 260 -7.69 15.63 13.00
C HIS A 260 -7.72 14.37 13.89
N HIS A 261 -8.59 13.39 13.60
CA HIS A 261 -8.57 12.09 14.28
C HIS A 261 -7.29 11.30 14.03
N CYS A 262 -6.60 11.54 12.91
CA CYS A 262 -5.32 10.93 12.58
C CYS A 262 -4.18 11.69 13.27
N VAL A 263 -4.13 11.65 14.60
CA VAL A 263 -3.24 12.48 15.45
C VAL A 263 -1.74 12.35 15.17
N ASN A 264 -1.32 11.27 14.51
CA ASN A 264 0.07 11.00 14.15
C ASN A 264 0.38 11.23 12.66
N LEU A 265 -0.54 11.85 11.91
CA LEU A 265 -0.34 12.14 10.50
C LEU A 265 0.89 13.03 10.31
N ARG A 266 1.83 12.54 9.49
CA ARG A 266 3.08 13.22 9.10
C ARG A 266 3.02 13.75 7.68
N GLY A 267 2.16 13.19 6.85
CA GLY A 267 2.07 13.53 5.43
C GLY A 267 0.65 13.59 4.92
N ILE A 268 0.39 14.46 3.95
CA ILE A 268 -0.82 14.42 3.14
C ILE A 268 -0.51 14.73 1.68
N SER A 269 -1.06 13.91 0.78
CA SER A 269 -1.00 14.14 -0.67
C SER A 269 -2.42 14.22 -1.22
N VAL A 270 -2.78 15.33 -1.86
CA VAL A 270 -4.10 15.52 -2.47
C VAL A 270 -3.90 15.69 -3.97
N ILE A 271 -4.20 14.63 -4.72
CA ILE A 271 -4.03 14.58 -6.17
C ILE A 271 -5.36 14.88 -6.86
N SER A 272 -6.44 14.28 -6.37
CA SER A 272 -7.81 14.41 -6.87
C SER A 272 -8.82 14.18 -5.72
N MET A 273 -10.03 13.72 -6.04
CA MET A 273 -11.11 13.34 -5.10
C MET A 273 -11.74 14.49 -4.32
N ILE A 274 -11.32 15.73 -4.53
CA ILE A 274 -11.89 16.90 -3.86
C ILE A 274 -11.71 18.13 -4.75
N ASP A 275 -12.77 18.95 -4.85
CA ASP A 275 -12.74 20.17 -5.68
C ASP A 275 -11.81 21.24 -5.11
N ARG A 276 -11.78 21.37 -3.78
CA ARG A 276 -10.99 22.37 -3.05
C ARG A 276 -10.57 21.87 -1.69
N PHE A 277 -9.35 22.19 -1.27
CA PHE A 277 -8.81 21.75 0.01
C PHE A 277 -8.62 22.91 1.00
N ASP A 278 -9.27 22.87 2.17
CA ASP A 278 -9.09 23.87 3.24
C ASP A 278 -7.93 23.49 4.16
N LEU A 279 -6.83 24.26 4.08
CA LEU A 279 -5.62 24.01 4.86
C LEU A 279 -5.79 24.21 6.37
N ARG A 280 -6.85 24.88 6.84
CA ARG A 280 -7.13 25.02 8.28
C ARG A 280 -7.39 23.68 8.95
N THR A 281 -7.94 22.72 8.20
CA THR A 281 -8.24 21.37 8.72
C THR A 281 -6.97 20.61 9.14
N LEU A 282 -5.80 21.04 8.67
CA LEU A 282 -4.51 20.43 8.99
C LEU A 282 -3.81 21.05 10.22
N VAL A 283 -4.20 22.26 10.65
CA VAL A 283 -3.55 22.97 11.78
C VAL A 283 -3.52 22.15 13.08
N PRO A 284 -4.55 21.38 13.45
CA PRO A 284 -4.50 20.55 14.66
C PRO A 284 -3.41 19.46 14.64
N LEU A 285 -2.91 19.06 13.46
CA LEU A 285 -1.99 17.94 13.28
C LEU A 285 -0.54 18.34 13.59
N GLN A 286 -0.19 18.27 14.87
CA GLN A 286 1.12 18.73 15.38
C GLN A 286 2.34 17.99 14.82
N LYS A 287 2.14 16.81 14.23
CA LYS A 287 3.21 15.98 13.65
C LYS A 287 3.30 16.09 12.12
N LEU A 288 2.49 16.94 11.49
CA LEU A 288 2.47 17.07 10.04
C LEU A 288 3.78 17.69 9.54
N GLU A 289 4.53 16.91 8.76
CA GLU A 289 5.84 17.28 8.25
C GLU A 289 5.81 17.65 6.77
N TRP A 290 4.87 17.11 5.99
CA TRP A 290 4.81 17.43 4.58
C TRP A 290 3.39 17.47 4.01
N ILE A 291 3.19 18.39 3.05
CA ILE A 291 1.92 18.63 2.38
C ILE A 291 2.17 18.73 0.87
N SER A 292 1.35 18.05 0.08
CA SER A 292 1.37 18.12 -1.39
C SER A 292 -0.06 18.23 -1.90
N ILE A 293 -0.47 19.41 -2.39
CA ILE A 293 -1.87 19.66 -2.80
C ILE A 293 -1.90 20.07 -4.27
N ASN A 294 -2.41 19.20 -5.14
CA ASN A 294 -2.51 19.43 -6.60
C ASN A 294 -3.90 19.93 -7.04
N VAL A 295 -4.76 20.28 -6.08
CA VAL A 295 -6.10 20.86 -6.29
C VAL A 295 -6.12 22.32 -5.80
N PRO A 296 -7.12 23.14 -6.16
CA PRO A 296 -7.28 24.45 -5.55
C PRO A 296 -7.30 24.39 -4.01
N SER A 297 -6.52 25.24 -3.35
CA SER A 297 -6.43 25.28 -1.89
C SER A 297 -6.96 26.60 -1.32
N ASP A 298 -7.59 26.53 -0.15
CA ASP A 298 -8.05 27.66 0.64
C ASP A 298 -7.20 27.87 1.90
N ASN A 299 -7.20 29.11 2.41
CA ASN A 299 -6.57 29.49 3.69
C ASN A 299 -5.07 29.17 3.81
N LEU A 300 -4.29 29.53 2.79
CA LEU A 300 -2.84 29.27 2.73
C LEU A 300 -2.06 29.76 3.96
N SER A 301 -2.50 30.85 4.60
CA SER A 301 -1.86 31.38 5.82
C SER A 301 -1.81 30.36 6.96
N ALA A 302 -2.71 29.37 6.97
CA ALA A 302 -2.73 28.29 7.96
C ALA A 302 -1.43 27.46 7.97
N LEU A 303 -0.67 27.43 6.87
CA LEU A 303 0.64 26.75 6.82
C LEU A 303 1.62 27.32 7.84
N LEU A 304 1.51 28.62 8.16
CA LEU A 304 2.38 29.27 9.14
C LEU A 304 2.12 28.76 10.56
N ASP A 305 0.90 28.27 10.84
CA ASP A 305 0.51 27.73 12.14
C ASP A 305 0.89 26.25 12.34
N MET A 306 1.57 25.64 11.36
CA MET A 306 1.99 24.24 11.39
C MET A 306 3.47 24.16 11.84
N PRO A 307 3.77 23.77 13.09
CA PRO A 307 5.11 23.90 13.65
C PRO A 307 6.11 22.87 13.13
N SER A 308 5.63 21.67 12.78
CA SER A 308 6.48 20.54 12.35
C SER A 308 6.69 20.46 10.84
N LEU A 309 6.15 21.43 10.08
CA LEU A 309 6.16 21.41 8.63
C LEU A 309 7.60 21.56 8.11
N LYS A 310 7.99 20.66 7.21
CA LYS A 310 9.33 20.57 6.60
C LYS A 310 9.28 20.71 5.09
N LYS A 311 8.17 20.33 4.46
CA LYS A 311 8.00 20.39 3.02
C LYS A 311 6.57 20.73 2.63
N VAL A 312 6.44 21.61 1.64
CA VAL A 312 5.16 21.90 1.00
C VAL A 312 5.33 21.97 -0.51
N GLY A 313 4.26 21.73 -1.27
CA GLY A 313 4.32 21.97 -2.70
C GLY A 313 3.00 21.86 -3.44
N HIS A 314 3.07 22.21 -4.73
CA HIS A 314 1.98 22.19 -5.70
C HIS A 314 0.90 23.27 -5.53
N PHE A 315 1.20 24.37 -4.82
CA PHE A 315 0.27 25.50 -4.74
C PHE A 315 0.31 26.38 -5.99
N LYS A 316 -0.86 26.82 -6.47
CA LYS A 316 -0.93 27.85 -7.53
C LYS A 316 -0.43 29.19 -6.99
N THR A 317 0.65 29.72 -7.57
CA THR A 317 1.25 30.98 -7.15
C THR A 317 0.42 32.20 -7.57
N LYS A 318 0.19 33.10 -6.61
CA LYS A 318 -0.33 34.47 -6.75
C LYS A 318 0.50 35.36 -5.81
N ASN A 319 0.51 36.68 -5.99
CA ASN A 319 1.37 37.56 -5.17
C ASN A 319 1.23 37.35 -3.64
N ALA A 320 0.00 37.20 -3.13
CA ALA A 320 -0.23 36.93 -1.70
C ALA A 320 0.17 35.50 -1.26
N THR A 321 0.25 34.56 -2.20
CA THR A 321 0.78 33.21 -1.97
C THR A 321 2.29 33.28 -1.73
N ASN A 322 3.00 34.14 -2.48
CA ASN A 322 4.46 34.21 -2.42
C ASN A 322 4.97 34.66 -1.05
N GLU A 323 4.37 35.68 -0.43
CA GLU A 323 4.79 36.13 0.92
C GLU A 323 4.72 35.01 1.97
N ILE A 324 3.68 34.17 1.91
CA ILE A 324 3.52 33.02 2.82
C ILE A 324 4.58 31.97 2.53
N LEU A 325 4.82 31.66 1.26
CA LEU A 325 5.82 30.66 0.85
C LEU A 325 7.23 31.11 1.19
N ASP A 326 7.58 32.38 0.95
CA ASP A 326 8.86 32.97 1.32
C ASP A 326 9.08 32.88 2.84
N THR A 327 8.05 33.18 3.64
CA THR A 327 8.10 33.03 5.11
C THR A 327 8.35 31.58 5.54
N LEU A 328 7.81 30.61 4.80
CA LEU A 328 8.05 29.19 5.07
C LEU A 328 9.50 28.79 4.70
N GLU A 329 10.03 29.28 3.58
CA GLU A 329 11.42 29.06 3.19
C GLU A 329 12.40 29.65 4.23
N GLU A 330 12.12 30.85 4.75
CA GLU A 330 12.91 31.47 5.83
C GLU A 330 12.91 30.62 7.12
N ARG A 331 11.82 29.87 7.38
CA ARG A 331 11.74 28.87 8.47
C ARG A 331 12.45 27.56 8.16
N GLY A 332 13.02 27.40 6.98
CA GLY A 332 13.69 26.18 6.51
C GLY A 332 12.75 25.11 5.95
N VAL A 333 11.51 25.48 5.60
CA VAL A 333 10.57 24.58 4.92
C VAL A 333 10.90 24.54 3.43
N GLN A 334 11.02 23.34 2.87
CA GLN A 334 11.18 23.15 1.43
C GLN A 334 9.86 23.47 0.71
N VAL A 335 9.87 24.44 -0.21
CA VAL A 335 8.73 24.80 -1.06
C VAL A 335 8.99 24.29 -2.49
N ASN A 336 8.03 23.57 -3.06
CA ASN A 336 8.12 22.94 -4.39
C ASN A 336 7.02 23.39 -5.37
#